data_AF-A0AAD9EUA1-F1
#
_entry.id   AF-A0AAD9EUA1-F1
#
_cell.length_a   1.000
_cell.length_b   1.000
_cell.length_c   1.000
_cell.angle_alpha   90.00
_cell.angle_beta   90.00
_cell.angle_gamma   90.00
#
_symmetry.space_group_name_H-M   'P 1'
#
loop_
_entity.id
_entity.type
_entity.pdbx_description
1 polymer ?
#
loop_
_entity_poly.entity_id
_entity_poly.type
_entity_poly.pdbx_seq_one_letter_code
_entity_poly.pdbx_strand_id
1 'polypeptide(L)'
;MAEAQVVCRQLHFPGANAVVFGKNYGKVSGPIWLDDLSCQGTESYLSKCAFTSWGATDCSHKEDVGVICETSNSNLTKSDSLHSLDHSISLSDERGQIFDSSNGCDFLILVQSASENVQDDGTQEVVETPICAHKHILSQFPLFNASEGINNITVNVSQSCQPHVTTFIRYIYTRKAEIAFSSVQCLHWLAYTFGVEELMEDTGRLFSKILPEDASFQTQVSLYKYAVDTGDFVLEENCLKYLAWNYQNLTMSPAWTHISIQLLGSLLLRSDLVVPDEYVLLQTVESWIKEKGNSTPLDTQHDLLSRIRFPMIPAEALYDLEFNSSLYSSHKNLYQENLLEAYQFNILLFSNLKSNPKFSTENDHYQTRIYTAKPWSTVITATITPLLDYWYDNHYGQIQTQLDVPIHYSLMFKNNRIRWGVNIEKPTRMFKPRLEVQLIPCGKAVSRRTPPEPTHPVS
;
A
#
# COMPACT_ATOMS: atom_id res chain seq x y z
N MET A 1 9.93 -20.29 -15.00
CA MET A 1 10.40 -20.54 -13.61
C MET A 1 11.92 -20.59 -13.55
N ALA A 2 12.56 -21.21 -14.53
CA ALA A 2 14.02 -21.18 -14.67
C ALA A 2 14.57 -19.73 -14.76
N GLU A 3 13.88 -18.85 -15.47
CA GLU A 3 14.21 -17.43 -15.60
C GLU A 3 14.22 -16.74 -14.24
N ALA A 4 13.21 -17.03 -13.40
CA ALA A 4 13.13 -16.50 -12.06
C ALA A 4 14.26 -17.00 -11.15
N GLN A 5 14.66 -18.26 -11.30
CA GLN A 5 15.82 -18.81 -10.56
C GLN A 5 17.11 -18.06 -10.92
N VAL A 6 17.31 -17.72 -12.20
CA VAL A 6 18.45 -16.91 -12.64
C VAL A 6 18.38 -15.50 -12.04
N VAL A 7 17.22 -14.84 -12.09
CA VAL A 7 17.05 -13.49 -11.51
C VAL A 7 17.33 -13.48 -10.01
N CYS A 8 16.72 -14.41 -9.25
CA CYS A 8 16.89 -14.43 -7.80
C CYS A 8 18.33 -14.73 -7.40
N ARG A 9 19.02 -15.64 -8.09
CA ARG A 9 20.45 -15.89 -7.87
C ARG A 9 21.33 -14.71 -8.29
N GLN A 10 21.00 -14.05 -9.40
CA GLN A 10 21.66 -12.82 -9.85
C GLN A 10 21.54 -11.70 -8.80
N LEU A 11 20.43 -11.68 -8.05
CA LEU A 11 20.16 -10.77 -6.93
C LEU A 11 20.63 -11.33 -5.56
N HIS A 12 21.44 -12.39 -5.55
CA HIS A 12 22.02 -13.02 -4.35
C HIS A 12 21.04 -13.70 -3.39
N PHE A 13 19.84 -14.06 -3.85
CA PHE A 13 18.95 -14.95 -3.12
C PHE A 13 19.27 -16.43 -3.41
N PRO A 14 18.98 -17.36 -2.46
CA PRO A 14 19.17 -18.80 -2.65
C PRO A 14 18.47 -19.38 -3.87
N GLY A 15 17.29 -18.86 -4.21
CA GLY A 15 16.48 -19.34 -5.31
C GLY A 15 15.22 -18.51 -5.50
N ALA A 16 14.39 -18.89 -6.46
CA ALA A 16 13.07 -18.30 -6.69
C ALA A 16 11.96 -19.15 -6.06
N ASN A 17 11.11 -18.49 -5.28
CA ASN A 17 9.92 -19.07 -4.65
C ASN A 17 8.70 -19.03 -5.60
N ALA A 18 8.50 -17.93 -6.34
CA ALA A 18 7.36 -17.81 -7.26
C ALA A 18 7.60 -16.80 -8.40
N VAL A 19 6.76 -16.90 -9.44
CA VAL A 19 6.63 -15.91 -10.52
C VAL A 19 5.23 -15.31 -10.45
N VAL A 20 5.14 -13.99 -10.54
CA VAL A 20 3.89 -13.25 -10.54
C VAL A 20 3.74 -12.50 -11.85
N PHE A 21 2.62 -12.69 -12.56
CA PHE A 21 2.40 -12.01 -13.82
C PHE A 21 2.13 -10.50 -13.60
N GLY A 22 2.84 -9.65 -14.33
CA GLY A 22 3.08 -8.22 -14.05
C GLY A 22 1.88 -7.31 -14.19
N LYS A 23 0.70 -7.82 -14.56
CA LYS A 23 -0.56 -7.08 -14.47
C LYS A 23 -0.86 -6.55 -13.05
N ASN A 24 -0.17 -7.07 -12.03
CA ASN A 24 -0.41 -6.78 -10.61
C ASN A 24 0.57 -5.78 -9.96
N TYR A 25 1.66 -5.35 -10.63
CA TYR A 25 2.75 -4.57 -10.01
C TYR A 25 2.93 -3.12 -10.52
N GLY A 26 1.90 -2.55 -11.16
CA GLY A 26 1.94 -1.18 -11.69
C GLY A 26 2.48 -1.11 -13.12
N LYS A 27 2.44 0.08 -13.73
CA LYS A 27 2.98 0.29 -15.08
C LYS A 27 4.49 0.48 -14.96
N VAL A 28 5.26 -0.51 -15.40
CA VAL A 28 6.67 -0.31 -15.71
C VAL A 28 6.76 0.51 -17.01
N SER A 29 7.71 1.43 -17.08
CA SER A 29 8.01 2.22 -18.28
C SER A 29 9.49 2.15 -18.60
N GLY A 30 9.83 1.99 -19.87
CA GLY A 30 11.21 1.99 -20.33
C GLY A 30 11.41 1.07 -21.53
N PRO A 31 12.62 1.00 -22.09
CA PRO A 31 12.93 0.03 -23.14
C PRO A 31 12.88 -1.40 -22.58
N ILE A 32 12.18 -2.29 -23.29
CA ILE A 32 12.21 -3.73 -23.05
C ILE A 32 13.45 -4.29 -23.77
N TRP A 33 14.42 -4.77 -23.00
CA TRP A 33 15.72 -5.18 -23.53
C TRP A 33 15.80 -6.65 -23.93
N LEU A 34 14.99 -7.51 -23.31
CA LEU A 34 15.05 -8.96 -23.45
C LEU A 34 13.64 -9.50 -23.70
N ASP A 35 13.52 -10.39 -24.68
CA ASP A 35 12.28 -11.04 -25.10
C ASP A 35 12.56 -12.52 -25.43
N ASP A 36 11.53 -13.37 -25.29
CA ASP A 36 11.61 -14.83 -25.47
C ASP A 36 12.77 -15.47 -24.68
N LEU A 37 12.90 -15.09 -23.41
CA LEU A 37 13.92 -15.64 -22.53
C LEU A 37 13.70 -17.14 -22.31
N SER A 38 14.72 -17.93 -22.64
CA SER A 38 14.79 -19.36 -22.36
C SER A 38 16.03 -19.65 -21.52
N CYS A 39 15.82 -19.77 -20.21
CA CYS A 39 16.87 -20.09 -19.24
C CYS A 39 16.83 -21.57 -18.83
N GLN A 40 17.99 -22.14 -18.52
CA GLN A 40 18.13 -23.44 -17.85
C GLN A 40 17.94 -23.33 -16.32
N GLY A 41 18.05 -22.12 -15.76
CA GLY A 41 17.91 -21.84 -14.33
C GLY A 41 19.23 -21.78 -13.58
N THR A 42 20.32 -22.17 -14.24
CA THR A 42 21.68 -22.25 -13.67
C THR A 42 22.58 -21.11 -14.12
N GLU A 43 22.15 -20.34 -15.12
CA GLU A 43 22.86 -19.17 -15.62
C GLU A 43 23.14 -18.15 -14.50
N SER A 44 24.24 -17.40 -14.64
CA SER A 44 24.62 -16.37 -13.67
C SER A 44 23.89 -15.04 -13.87
N TYR A 45 23.41 -14.77 -15.08
CA TYR A 45 22.72 -13.54 -15.45
C TYR A 45 21.67 -13.85 -16.52
N LEU A 46 20.56 -13.09 -16.55
CA LEU A 46 19.53 -13.20 -17.60
C LEU A 46 20.10 -13.05 -19.02
N SER A 47 21.13 -12.21 -19.19
CA SER A 47 21.83 -12.00 -20.47
C SER A 47 22.61 -13.21 -20.99
N LYS A 48 22.70 -14.29 -20.19
CA LYS A 48 23.33 -15.56 -20.58
C LYS A 48 22.31 -16.64 -20.97
N CYS A 49 21.02 -16.38 -20.77
CA CYS A 49 19.96 -17.22 -21.31
C CYS A 49 19.87 -17.06 -22.82
N ALA A 50 19.18 -17.97 -23.51
CA ALA A 50 18.83 -17.74 -24.91
C ALA A 50 17.70 -16.69 -24.97
N PHE A 51 17.82 -15.71 -25.87
CA PHE A 51 16.81 -14.69 -26.14
C PHE A 51 16.99 -14.20 -27.59
N THR A 52 16.00 -13.53 -28.15
CA THR A 52 15.97 -13.17 -29.58
C THR A 52 17.10 -12.22 -29.99
N SER A 53 17.08 -10.98 -29.49
CA SER A 53 18.20 -10.05 -29.55
C SER A 53 17.94 -8.84 -28.66
N TRP A 54 19.00 -8.09 -28.30
CA TRP A 54 18.87 -6.93 -27.43
C TRP A 54 17.98 -5.85 -28.01
N GLY A 55 16.93 -5.47 -27.28
CA GLY A 55 16.01 -4.41 -27.67
C GLY A 55 15.09 -4.73 -28.85
N ALA A 56 15.10 -5.99 -29.34
CA ALA A 56 14.15 -6.47 -30.33
C ALA A 56 13.08 -7.29 -29.61
N THR A 57 11.88 -6.74 -29.55
CA THR A 57 10.77 -7.30 -28.78
C THR A 57 9.44 -6.91 -29.42
N ASP A 58 8.46 -7.82 -29.41
CA ASP A 58 7.06 -7.51 -29.68
C ASP A 58 6.21 -7.46 -28.40
N CYS A 59 6.83 -7.76 -27.25
CA CYS A 59 6.23 -7.60 -25.93
C CYS A 59 5.87 -6.14 -25.63
N SER A 60 4.82 -6.01 -24.84
CA SER A 60 4.44 -4.77 -24.16
C SER A 60 4.68 -4.92 -22.65
N HIS A 61 4.76 -3.82 -21.91
CA HIS A 61 4.82 -3.85 -20.44
C HIS A 61 3.62 -4.54 -19.75
N LYS A 62 2.61 -5.00 -20.50
CA LYS A 62 1.54 -5.86 -19.98
C LYS A 62 2.00 -7.29 -19.73
N GLU A 63 3.11 -7.69 -20.33
CA GLU A 63 3.70 -9.03 -20.30
C GLU A 63 4.87 -9.14 -19.30
N ASP A 64 5.22 -8.02 -18.65
CA ASP A 64 6.19 -8.00 -17.56
C ASP A 64 5.81 -9.02 -16.48
N VAL A 65 6.80 -9.50 -15.73
CA VAL A 65 6.61 -10.44 -14.63
C VAL A 65 7.42 -9.99 -13.41
N GLY A 66 6.83 -10.15 -12.23
CA GLY A 66 7.52 -10.07 -10.95
C GLY A 66 8.04 -11.44 -10.53
N VAL A 67 9.12 -11.47 -9.75
CA VAL A 67 9.66 -12.69 -9.14
C VAL A 67 9.67 -12.54 -7.62
N ILE A 68 9.35 -13.61 -6.91
CA ILE A 68 9.46 -13.70 -5.45
C ILE A 68 10.63 -14.63 -5.17
N CYS A 69 11.66 -14.13 -4.52
CA CYS A 69 12.85 -14.91 -4.18
C CYS A 69 12.74 -15.56 -2.80
N GLU A 70 13.40 -16.71 -2.62
CA GLU A 70 13.52 -17.38 -1.34
C GLU A 70 14.35 -16.51 -0.39
N THR A 71 13.89 -16.34 0.85
CA THR A 71 14.67 -15.72 1.91
C THR A 71 15.44 -16.79 2.67
N SER A 72 16.76 -16.64 2.80
CA SER A 72 17.57 -17.48 3.68
C SER A 72 16.98 -17.46 5.09
N ASN A 73 16.71 -18.63 5.67
CA ASN A 73 16.25 -18.80 7.06
C ASN A 73 17.36 -18.41 8.09
N SER A 74 17.91 -17.21 8.00
CA SER A 74 18.46 -16.56 9.18
C SER A 74 17.26 -16.15 10.02
N ASN A 75 17.13 -16.75 11.21
CA ASN A 75 16.26 -16.26 12.27
C ASN A 75 16.64 -14.81 12.59
N LEU A 76 16.13 -13.87 11.80
CA LEU A 76 16.24 -12.45 12.04
C LEU A 76 15.26 -12.16 13.18
N THR A 77 15.80 -12.18 14.39
CA THR A 77 15.27 -11.35 15.46
C THR A 77 14.99 -9.98 14.86
N LYS A 78 13.76 -9.47 15.08
CA LYS A 78 13.27 -8.17 14.63
C LYS A 78 14.03 -7.07 15.38
N SER A 79 15.33 -6.97 15.12
CA SER A 79 16.34 -6.13 15.74
C SER A 79 17.13 -5.54 14.58
N ASP A 80 16.78 -4.31 14.18
CA ASP A 80 17.47 -3.50 13.16
C ASP A 80 18.11 -4.33 12.03
N SER A 81 17.29 -5.13 11.33
CA SER A 81 17.76 -5.83 10.14
C SER A 81 18.14 -4.78 9.11
N LEU A 82 19.44 -4.65 8.88
CA LEU A 82 19.99 -3.70 7.93
C LEU A 82 19.54 -4.10 6.52
N HIS A 83 18.82 -3.21 5.84
CA HIS A 83 18.32 -3.43 4.50
C HIS A 83 19.30 -2.84 3.50
N SER A 84 20.01 -3.72 2.77
CA SER A 84 20.90 -3.30 1.70
C SER A 84 20.10 -2.87 0.47
N LEU A 85 20.34 -1.65 0.01
CA LEU A 85 19.88 -1.12 -1.27
C LEU A 85 21.08 -0.92 -2.18
N ASP A 86 21.01 -1.51 -3.37
CA ASP A 86 22.06 -1.40 -4.38
C ASP A 86 21.45 -0.99 -5.73
N HIS A 87 21.64 0.29 -6.07
CA HIS A 87 21.33 0.90 -7.36
C HIS A 87 22.62 1.26 -8.12
N SER A 88 23.72 0.56 -7.83
CA SER A 88 25.04 0.95 -8.30
C SER A 88 25.19 0.88 -9.81
N ILE A 89 26.05 1.77 -10.29
CA ILE A 89 26.47 1.87 -11.68
C ILE A 89 27.99 1.77 -11.75
N SER A 90 28.55 1.78 -12.96
CA SER A 90 30.01 1.82 -13.11
C SER A 90 30.60 3.03 -12.38
N LEU A 91 31.72 2.82 -11.67
CA LEU A 91 32.46 3.79 -10.85
C LEU A 91 31.83 4.16 -9.49
N SER A 92 30.79 3.46 -9.04
CA SER A 92 30.14 3.73 -7.74
C SER A 92 31.10 3.65 -6.55
N ASP A 93 32.01 2.68 -6.53
CA ASP A 93 32.93 2.47 -5.40
C ASP A 93 34.03 3.55 -5.38
N GLU A 94 34.55 3.94 -6.55
CA GLU A 94 35.50 5.04 -6.71
C GLU A 94 34.89 6.39 -6.33
N ARG A 95 33.62 6.64 -6.70
CA ARG A 95 32.88 7.84 -6.26
C ARG A 95 32.70 7.86 -4.74
N GLY A 96 32.44 6.70 -4.13
CA GLY A 96 32.41 6.57 -2.67
C GLY A 96 33.74 6.96 -2.02
N GLN A 97 34.87 6.53 -2.58
CA GLN A 97 36.19 6.90 -2.09
C GLN A 97 36.47 8.41 -2.21
N ILE A 98 36.02 9.05 -3.30
CA ILE A 98 36.12 10.51 -3.46
C ILE A 98 35.36 11.22 -2.33
N PHE A 99 34.13 10.78 -2.04
CA PHE A 99 33.36 11.32 -0.92
C PHE A 99 34.06 11.12 0.42
N ASP A 100 34.55 9.92 0.70
CA ASP A 100 35.23 9.60 1.97
C ASP A 100 36.53 10.39 2.15
N SER A 101 37.24 10.68 1.04
CA SER A 101 38.50 11.43 1.07
C SER A 101 38.31 12.92 1.40
N SER A 102 37.09 13.45 1.23
CA SER A 102 36.77 14.89 1.41
C SER A 102 37.74 15.84 0.68
N ASN A 103 38.31 15.41 -0.44
CA ASN A 103 39.33 16.15 -1.16
C ASN A 103 38.77 16.81 -2.42
N GLY A 104 39.09 18.09 -2.64
CA GLY A 104 38.70 18.80 -3.87
C GLY A 104 37.23 19.24 -3.94
N CYS A 105 36.54 19.36 -2.80
CA CYS A 105 35.16 19.82 -2.76
C CYS A 105 35.03 21.29 -3.18
N ASP A 106 34.05 21.56 -4.03
CA ASP A 106 33.66 22.89 -4.52
C ASP A 106 32.25 23.30 -4.04
N PHE A 107 31.60 22.47 -3.21
CA PHE A 107 30.29 22.71 -2.64
C PHE A 107 30.20 22.26 -1.17
N LEU A 108 29.47 23.01 -0.34
CA LEU A 108 29.24 22.68 1.08
C LEU A 108 27.76 22.50 1.37
N ILE A 109 27.40 21.37 1.97
CA ILE A 109 26.04 21.13 2.47
C ILE A 109 26.05 21.42 3.96
N LEU A 110 25.38 22.50 4.38
CA LEU A 110 25.27 22.94 5.76
C LEU A 110 24.04 22.31 6.39
N VAL A 111 24.23 21.26 7.19
CA VAL A 111 23.12 20.57 7.87
C VAL A 111 22.85 21.26 9.20
N GLN A 112 21.66 21.84 9.36
CA GLN A 112 21.24 22.55 10.57
C GLN A 112 20.20 21.73 11.33
N SER A 113 20.41 21.55 12.63
CA SER A 113 19.45 20.93 13.54
C SER A 113 19.31 21.73 14.83
N ALA A 114 18.08 21.86 15.34
CA ALA A 114 17.84 22.50 16.62
C ALA A 114 18.43 21.65 17.77
N SER A 115 19.21 22.28 18.64
CA SER A 115 19.78 21.69 19.85
C SER A 115 18.75 21.67 20.99
N GLU A 116 18.82 20.66 21.86
CA GLU A 116 18.03 20.60 23.11
C GLU A 116 18.50 21.63 24.16
N ASN A 117 19.66 22.26 23.96
CA ASN A 117 20.17 23.30 24.85
C ASN A 117 19.48 24.64 24.55
N VAL A 118 18.56 25.02 25.42
CA VAL A 118 17.96 26.36 25.43
C VAL A 118 18.95 27.31 26.10
N GLN A 119 19.40 28.35 25.40
CA GLN A 119 20.17 29.42 26.02
C GLN A 119 19.26 30.21 26.99
N ASP A 120 19.83 30.84 28.03
CA ASP A 120 19.11 31.60 29.07
C ASP A 120 18.20 32.74 28.52
N ASP A 121 18.31 33.07 27.22
CA ASP A 121 17.52 34.09 26.50
C ASP A 121 16.34 33.50 25.68
N GLY A 122 16.11 32.19 25.73
CA GLY A 122 15.00 31.52 25.03
C GLY A 122 15.24 31.21 23.55
N THR A 123 16.41 31.51 23.00
CA THR A 123 16.84 31.09 21.65
C THR A 123 17.41 29.68 21.68
N GLN A 124 16.88 28.78 20.83
CA GLN A 124 17.42 27.44 20.62
C GLN A 124 18.77 27.53 19.90
N GLU A 125 19.79 26.86 20.44
CA GLU A 125 21.12 26.77 19.80
C GLU A 125 21.02 25.90 18.54
N VAL A 126 21.56 26.36 17.41
CA VAL A 126 21.51 25.62 16.13
C VAL A 126 22.86 24.95 15.92
N VAL A 127 22.88 23.61 15.85
CA VAL A 127 24.07 22.85 15.50
C VAL A 127 24.16 22.80 13.98
N GLU A 128 25.26 23.31 13.43
CA GLU A 128 25.55 23.31 11.99
C GLU A 128 26.72 22.38 11.70
N THR A 129 26.47 21.32 10.93
CA THR A 129 27.49 20.37 10.48
C THR A 129 27.72 20.49 8.98
N PRO A 130 28.89 20.98 8.52
CA PRO A 130 29.20 21.08 7.11
C PRO A 130 29.62 19.73 6.52
N ILE A 131 29.06 19.38 5.36
CA ILE A 131 29.43 18.20 4.57
C ILE A 131 30.09 18.65 3.27
N CYS A 132 31.28 18.12 3.03
CA CYS A 132 32.09 18.35 1.82
C CYS A 132 31.44 17.65 0.62
N ALA A 133 31.15 18.38 -0.47
CA ALA A 133 30.54 17.80 -1.66
C ALA A 133 31.06 18.41 -2.98
N HIS A 134 30.73 17.76 -4.09
CA HIS A 134 31.19 18.11 -5.43
C HIS A 134 30.01 18.54 -6.32
N LYS A 135 30.04 19.79 -6.83
CA LYS A 135 28.99 20.35 -7.71
C LYS A 135 28.72 19.45 -8.90
N HIS A 136 29.76 18.89 -9.50
CA HIS A 136 29.59 18.03 -10.68
C HIS A 136 28.72 16.80 -10.40
N ILE A 137 28.84 16.22 -9.20
CA ILE A 137 28.02 15.06 -8.79
C ILE A 137 26.61 15.52 -8.40
N LEU A 138 26.50 16.58 -7.60
CA LEU A 138 25.21 17.12 -7.16
C LEU A 138 24.37 17.72 -8.30
N SER A 139 25.00 18.22 -9.37
CA SER A 139 24.30 18.81 -10.53
C SER A 139 23.42 17.82 -11.29
N GLN A 140 23.60 16.52 -11.07
CA GLN A 140 22.69 15.48 -11.59
C GLN A 140 21.31 15.52 -10.91
N PHE A 141 21.20 16.18 -9.75
CA PHE A 141 20.01 16.31 -8.94
C PHE A 141 19.63 17.79 -8.85
N PRO A 142 18.69 18.28 -9.68
CA PRO A 142 18.41 19.71 -9.82
C PRO A 142 18.09 20.43 -8.50
N LEU A 143 17.49 19.72 -7.55
CA LEU A 143 17.03 20.26 -6.27
C LEU A 143 18.17 20.63 -5.29
N PHE A 144 19.42 20.23 -5.58
CA PHE A 144 20.57 20.75 -4.82
C PHE A 144 20.97 22.18 -5.22
N ASN A 145 20.40 22.75 -6.29
CA ASN A 145 20.71 24.11 -6.77
C ASN A 145 22.22 24.38 -6.95
N ALA A 146 23.00 23.35 -7.30
CA ALA A 146 24.44 23.44 -7.53
C ALA A 146 24.78 24.12 -8.89
N SER A 147 24.37 25.38 -9.03
CA SER A 147 24.59 26.22 -10.21
C SER A 147 25.85 27.09 -10.07
N GLU A 148 26.27 27.72 -11.17
CA GLU A 148 27.42 28.64 -11.15
C GLU A 148 27.14 29.84 -10.23
N GLY A 149 28.00 30.03 -9.21
CA GLY A 149 27.89 31.11 -8.22
C GLY A 149 27.36 30.69 -6.84
N ILE A 150 26.73 29.52 -6.71
CA ILE A 150 26.28 28.99 -5.41
C ILE A 150 27.31 27.98 -4.91
N ASN A 151 27.83 28.19 -3.69
CA ASN A 151 28.88 27.34 -3.10
C ASN A 151 28.39 26.56 -1.88
N ASN A 152 27.18 26.82 -1.42
CA ASN A 152 26.58 26.11 -0.29
C ASN A 152 25.07 25.97 -0.42
N ILE A 153 24.52 25.00 0.31
CA ILE A 153 23.10 24.84 0.55
C ILE A 153 22.88 24.55 2.03
N THR A 154 21.84 25.12 2.61
CA THR A 154 21.45 24.83 3.99
C THR A 154 20.29 23.84 4.00
N VAL A 155 20.42 22.77 4.79
CA VAL A 155 19.43 21.71 4.94
C VAL A 155 19.02 21.62 6.40
N ASN A 156 17.77 21.98 6.68
CA ASN A 156 17.23 21.92 8.03
C ASN A 156 16.67 20.53 8.28
N VAL A 157 17.20 19.83 9.29
CA VAL A 157 16.79 18.48 9.65
C VAL A 157 16.47 18.37 11.14
N SER A 158 15.66 17.39 11.51
CA SER A 158 15.47 17.04 12.92
C SER A 158 16.77 16.51 13.52
N GLN A 159 16.93 16.63 14.84
CA GLN A 159 18.08 16.07 15.57
C GLN A 159 18.23 14.56 15.34
N SER A 160 17.12 13.82 15.24
CA SER A 160 17.11 12.39 14.93
C SER A 160 17.55 12.06 13.50
N CYS A 161 17.39 13.00 12.56
CA CYS A 161 17.72 12.81 11.14
C CYS A 161 19.17 13.21 10.81
N GLN A 162 19.73 14.15 11.58
CA GLN A 162 21.11 14.64 11.43
C GLN A 162 22.15 13.52 11.19
N PRO A 163 22.24 12.44 11.99
CA PRO A 163 23.28 11.42 11.81
C PRO A 163 23.14 10.63 10.50
N HIS A 164 21.96 10.64 9.87
CA HIS A 164 21.67 9.89 8.66
C HIS A 164 21.87 10.69 7.36
N VAL A 165 22.08 12.01 7.46
CA VAL A 165 22.29 12.87 6.29
C VAL A 165 23.56 12.48 5.54
N THR A 166 24.65 12.14 6.25
CA THR A 166 25.89 11.68 5.62
C THR A 166 25.68 10.40 4.82
N THR A 167 24.86 9.47 5.32
CA THR A 167 24.49 8.24 4.60
C THR A 167 23.71 8.56 3.32
N PHE A 168 22.77 9.51 3.38
CA PHE A 168 22.04 9.98 2.21
C PHE A 168 22.97 10.60 1.16
N ILE A 169 23.86 11.52 1.56
CA ILE A 169 24.81 12.14 0.63
C ILE A 169 25.77 11.09 0.06
N ARG A 170 26.23 10.12 0.87
CA ARG A 170 27.02 8.99 0.35
C ARG A 170 26.25 8.19 -0.70
N TYR A 171 24.97 7.93 -0.50
CA TYR A 171 24.11 7.26 -1.49
C TYR A 171 24.06 8.03 -2.82
N ILE A 172 24.08 9.37 -2.82
CA ILE A 172 24.15 10.17 -4.06
C ILE A 172 25.39 9.82 -4.90
N TYR A 173 26.51 9.48 -4.25
CA TYR A 173 27.77 9.15 -4.91
C TYR A 173 27.81 7.69 -5.38
N THR A 174 27.41 6.78 -4.48
CA THR A 174 27.59 5.33 -4.67
C THR A 174 26.37 4.64 -5.26
N ARG A 175 25.19 5.23 -5.09
CA ARG A 175 23.88 4.58 -5.29
C ARG A 175 23.71 3.30 -4.46
N LYS A 176 24.47 3.16 -3.36
CA LYS A 176 24.41 2.04 -2.40
C LYS A 176 24.17 2.59 -1.00
N ALA A 177 23.24 2.00 -0.26
CA ALA A 177 23.00 2.34 1.14
C ALA A 177 22.53 1.14 1.95
N GLU A 178 22.92 1.13 3.21
CA GLU A 178 22.44 0.20 4.21
C GLU A 178 21.44 0.94 5.11
N ILE A 179 20.19 0.49 5.10
CA ILE A 179 19.08 1.23 5.72
C ILE A 179 18.54 0.47 6.92
N ALA A 180 18.58 1.12 8.08
CA ALA A 180 17.94 0.66 9.30
C ALA A 180 16.53 1.25 9.43
N PHE A 181 15.65 0.58 10.19
CA PHE A 181 14.29 1.08 10.46
C PHE A 181 14.29 2.40 11.23
N SER A 182 15.30 2.65 12.07
CA SER A 182 15.50 3.94 12.74
C SER A 182 15.79 5.09 11.76
N SER A 183 16.36 4.78 10.59
CA SER A 183 16.80 5.76 9.61
C SER A 183 15.86 5.95 8.40
N VAL A 184 14.92 5.03 8.14
CA VAL A 184 14.07 5.08 6.91
C VAL A 184 13.37 6.41 6.75
N GLN A 185 12.76 6.94 7.80
CA GLN A 185 11.95 8.13 7.68
C GLN A 185 12.77 9.35 7.28
N CYS A 186 13.96 9.49 7.85
CA CYS A 186 14.89 10.54 7.47
C CYS A 186 15.37 10.38 6.02
N LEU A 187 15.79 9.16 5.64
CA LEU A 187 16.29 8.90 4.29
C LEU A 187 15.20 9.07 3.22
N HIS A 188 13.97 8.63 3.48
CA HIS A 188 12.82 8.83 2.62
C HIS A 188 12.51 10.33 2.44
N TRP A 189 12.49 11.09 3.54
CA TRP A 189 12.21 12.53 3.49
C TRP A 189 13.31 13.29 2.72
N LEU A 190 14.59 12.94 2.92
CA LEU A 190 15.70 13.51 2.16
C LEU A 190 15.59 13.16 0.66
N ALA A 191 15.25 11.91 0.35
CA ALA A 191 15.03 11.46 -1.01
C ALA A 191 13.91 12.26 -1.70
N TYR A 192 12.78 12.47 -1.02
CA TYR A 192 11.71 13.35 -1.50
C TYR A 192 12.20 14.79 -1.72
N THR A 193 12.84 15.38 -0.71
CA THR A 193 13.28 16.79 -0.72
C THR A 193 14.25 17.09 -1.85
N PHE A 194 15.10 16.14 -2.20
CA PHE A 194 16.10 16.27 -3.26
C PHE A 194 15.76 15.53 -4.56
N GLY A 195 14.56 14.94 -4.67
CA GLY A 195 14.05 14.33 -5.90
C GLY A 195 14.78 13.04 -6.31
N VAL A 196 15.16 12.21 -5.33
CA VAL A 196 15.80 10.91 -5.54
C VAL A 196 14.73 9.81 -5.52
N GLU A 197 14.03 9.65 -6.64
CA GLU A 197 12.83 8.79 -6.73
C GLU A 197 13.09 7.32 -6.34
N GLU A 198 14.16 6.70 -6.85
CA GLU A 198 14.50 5.29 -6.57
C GLU A 198 14.69 5.02 -5.06
N LEU A 199 15.41 5.91 -4.38
CA LEU A 199 15.62 5.77 -2.93
C LEU A 199 14.32 6.01 -2.16
N MET A 200 13.50 6.95 -2.61
CA MET A 200 12.20 7.24 -2.00
C MET A 200 11.28 6.02 -2.09
N GLU A 201 11.13 5.41 -3.26
CA GLU A 201 10.27 4.24 -3.45
C GLU A 201 10.71 3.04 -2.60
N ASP A 202 12.01 2.73 -2.57
CA ASP A 202 12.51 1.56 -1.84
C ASP A 202 12.48 1.76 -0.32
N THR A 203 12.78 2.96 0.16
CA THR A 203 12.56 3.30 1.58
C THR A 203 11.07 3.31 1.94
N GLY A 204 10.22 3.76 1.01
CA GLY A 204 8.75 3.71 1.09
C GLY A 204 8.24 2.30 1.36
N ARG A 205 8.76 1.31 0.61
CA ARG A 205 8.42 -0.11 0.78
C ARG A 205 8.80 -0.66 2.16
N LEU A 206 9.86 -0.16 2.79
CA LEU A 206 10.26 -0.63 4.12
C LEU A 206 9.28 -0.25 5.22
N PHE A 207 8.54 0.86 5.09
CA PHE A 207 7.49 1.22 6.04
C PHE A 207 6.38 0.17 6.13
N SER A 208 6.13 -0.58 5.05
CA SER A 208 5.12 -1.66 5.06
C SER A 208 5.42 -2.75 6.09
N LYS A 209 6.69 -2.92 6.48
CA LYS A 209 7.12 -3.87 7.51
C LYS A 209 6.94 -3.32 8.94
N ILE A 210 6.87 -1.99 9.09
CA ILE A 210 6.70 -1.27 10.36
C ILE A 210 5.21 -1.02 10.67
N LEU A 211 4.34 -1.03 9.65
CA LEU A 211 2.89 -0.84 9.80
C LEU A 211 2.16 -1.67 10.88
N PRO A 212 2.56 -2.91 11.25
CA PRO A 212 1.76 -3.72 12.17
C PRO A 212 1.98 -3.47 13.69
N GLU A 213 2.69 -2.43 14.14
CA GLU A 213 3.18 -2.39 15.53
C GLU A 213 2.36 -1.57 16.55
N ASP A 214 1.33 -0.82 16.12
CA ASP A 214 0.59 0.07 17.01
C ASP A 214 -0.91 -0.26 17.11
N ALA A 215 -1.36 -0.65 18.30
CA ALA A 215 -2.76 -0.95 18.60
C ALA A 215 -3.64 0.31 18.76
N SER A 216 -3.02 1.49 18.98
CA SER A 216 -3.72 2.76 19.10
C SER A 216 -4.09 3.38 17.74
N PHE A 217 -3.57 2.82 16.64
CA PHE A 217 -3.70 3.31 15.27
C PHE A 217 -3.08 4.68 14.98
N GLN A 218 -2.40 5.31 15.95
CA GLN A 218 -1.81 6.64 15.74
C GLN A 218 -0.66 6.59 14.73
N THR A 219 0.18 5.57 14.80
CA THR A 219 1.33 5.39 13.92
C THR A 219 0.91 5.22 12.46
N GLN A 220 -0.16 4.47 12.20
CA GLN A 220 -0.63 4.21 10.84
C GLN A 220 -1.33 5.44 10.25
N VAL A 221 -2.08 6.20 11.08
CA VAL A 221 -2.70 7.46 10.65
C VAL A 221 -1.64 8.55 10.43
N SER A 222 -0.61 8.64 11.28
CA SER A 222 0.49 9.59 11.09
C SER A 222 1.34 9.25 9.87
N LEU A 223 1.58 7.96 9.61
CA LEU A 223 2.29 7.50 8.42
C LEU A 223 1.49 7.77 7.14
N TYR A 224 0.17 7.59 7.15
CA TYR A 224 -0.69 8.01 6.02
C TYR A 224 -0.53 9.51 5.75
N LYS A 225 -0.60 10.34 6.80
CA LYS A 225 -0.42 11.79 6.65
C LYS A 225 0.97 12.12 6.06
N TYR A 226 2.01 11.48 6.58
CA TYR A 226 3.36 11.63 6.07
C TYR A 226 3.48 11.23 4.59
N ALA A 227 2.82 10.15 4.17
CA ALA A 227 2.80 9.70 2.78
C ALA A 227 2.13 10.73 1.86
N VAL A 228 0.99 11.30 2.28
CA VAL A 228 0.31 12.38 1.56
C VAL A 228 1.20 13.63 1.46
N ASP A 229 1.83 14.02 2.56
CA ASP A 229 2.71 15.20 2.61
C ASP A 229 3.96 15.03 1.73
N THR A 230 4.47 13.80 1.57
CA THR A 230 5.62 13.46 0.71
C THR A 230 5.23 13.03 -0.70
N GLY A 231 3.94 12.93 -1.03
CA GLY A 231 3.47 12.50 -2.34
C GLY A 231 3.84 11.06 -2.72
N ASP A 232 4.20 10.21 -1.77
CA ASP A 232 4.44 8.78 -2.03
C ASP A 232 3.09 8.04 -2.08
N PHE A 233 2.56 7.90 -3.30
CA PHE A 233 1.31 7.21 -3.56
C PHE A 233 1.34 5.71 -3.21
N VAL A 234 2.52 5.07 -3.27
CA VAL A 234 2.65 3.64 -2.96
C VAL A 234 2.54 3.45 -1.45
N LEU A 235 3.23 4.28 -0.67
CA LEU A 235 3.10 4.28 0.78
C LEU A 235 1.67 4.67 1.21
N GLU A 236 1.08 5.67 0.57
CA GLU A 236 -0.29 6.11 0.83
C GLU A 236 -1.28 4.94 0.66
N GLU A 237 -1.24 4.25 -0.48
CA GLU A 237 -2.13 3.12 -0.77
C GLU A 237 -1.90 1.94 0.20
N ASN A 238 -0.65 1.67 0.58
CA ASN A 238 -0.34 0.64 1.57
C ASN A 238 -0.95 0.96 2.95
N CYS A 239 -0.84 2.21 3.40
CA CYS A 239 -1.47 2.68 4.63
C CYS A 239 -3.00 2.60 4.54
N LEU A 240 -3.60 3.07 3.45
CA LEU A 240 -5.05 3.03 3.23
C LEU A 240 -5.57 1.59 3.25
N LYS A 241 -4.89 0.69 2.55
CA LYS A 241 -5.26 -0.73 2.50
C LYS A 241 -5.22 -1.36 3.89
N TYR A 242 -4.16 -1.09 4.66
CA TYR A 242 -4.06 -1.58 6.04
C TYR A 242 -5.20 -1.07 6.92
N LEU A 243 -5.50 0.23 6.86
CA LEU A 243 -6.58 0.85 7.63
C LEU A 243 -7.95 0.35 7.20
N ALA A 244 -8.18 0.14 5.90
CA ALA A 244 -9.43 -0.38 5.35
C ALA A 244 -9.72 -1.81 5.81
N TRP A 245 -8.69 -2.64 5.91
CA TRP A 245 -8.81 -4.03 6.39
C TRP A 245 -8.98 -4.13 7.91
N ASN A 246 -8.53 -3.12 8.63
CA ASN A 246 -8.66 -3.02 10.09
C ASN A 246 -9.69 -1.98 10.53
N TYR A 247 -10.62 -1.60 9.64
CA TYR A 247 -11.55 -0.49 9.87
C TYR A 247 -12.35 -0.64 11.17
N GLN A 248 -12.84 -1.85 11.47
CA GLN A 248 -13.57 -2.09 12.72
C GLN A 248 -12.70 -1.79 13.95
N ASN A 249 -11.44 -2.22 13.97
CA ASN A 249 -10.53 -1.92 15.08
C ASN A 249 -10.17 -0.43 15.11
N LEU A 250 -10.02 0.20 13.94
CA LEU A 250 -9.78 1.64 13.81
C LEU A 250 -10.93 2.47 14.42
N THR A 251 -12.19 2.13 14.15
CA THR A 251 -13.36 2.85 14.72
C THR A 251 -13.46 2.75 16.25
N MET A 252 -12.88 1.70 16.84
CA MET A 252 -12.83 1.52 18.29
C MET A 252 -11.56 2.10 18.92
N SER A 253 -10.63 2.60 18.11
CA SER A 253 -9.33 3.10 18.55
C SER A 253 -9.39 4.58 18.97
N PRO A 254 -8.46 5.07 19.81
CA PRO A 254 -8.37 6.49 20.15
C PRO A 254 -7.99 7.39 18.96
N ALA A 255 -7.41 6.83 17.89
CA ALA A 255 -7.05 7.58 16.69
C ALA A 255 -8.28 8.01 15.87
N TRP A 256 -9.43 7.33 15.99
CA TRP A 256 -10.65 7.58 15.20
C TRP A 256 -11.08 9.05 15.19
N THR A 257 -11.04 9.69 16.36
CA THR A 257 -11.48 11.07 16.58
C THR A 257 -10.55 12.10 15.92
N HIS A 258 -9.30 11.70 15.66
CA HIS A 258 -8.24 12.53 15.08
C HIS A 258 -8.06 12.32 13.57
N ILE A 259 -8.77 11.35 12.98
CA ILE A 259 -8.74 11.11 11.53
C ILE A 259 -9.09 12.38 10.76
N SER A 260 -8.43 12.59 9.62
CA SER A 260 -8.73 13.70 8.70
C SER A 260 -9.93 13.36 7.81
N ILE A 261 -10.63 14.40 7.35
CA ILE A 261 -11.76 14.22 6.41
C ILE A 261 -11.30 13.49 5.14
N GLN A 262 -10.12 13.83 4.63
CA GLN A 262 -9.55 13.22 3.43
C GLN A 262 -9.29 11.72 3.61
N LEU A 263 -8.74 11.32 4.75
CA LEU A 263 -8.51 9.91 5.06
C LEU A 263 -9.84 9.14 5.14
N LEU A 264 -10.82 9.66 5.88
CA LEU A 264 -12.14 9.02 5.97
C LEU A 264 -12.82 8.92 4.60
N GLY A 265 -12.81 10.00 3.82
CA GLY A 265 -13.35 10.01 2.46
C GLY A 265 -12.67 8.98 1.56
N SER A 266 -11.35 8.83 1.66
CA SER A 266 -10.58 7.85 0.89
C SER A 266 -10.91 6.42 1.30
N LEU A 267 -11.10 6.14 2.61
CA LEU A 267 -11.55 4.83 3.09
C LEU A 267 -12.95 4.48 2.58
N LEU A 268 -13.88 5.44 2.59
CA LEU A 268 -15.26 5.21 2.13
C LEU A 268 -15.37 4.98 0.62
N LEU A 269 -14.41 5.41 -0.19
CA LEU A 269 -14.42 5.09 -1.64
C LEU A 269 -14.04 3.63 -1.94
N ARG A 270 -13.42 2.93 -0.99
CA ARG A 270 -12.81 1.61 -1.25
C ARG A 270 -13.80 0.47 -1.26
N SER A 271 -13.87 -0.28 -2.37
CA SER A 271 -14.65 -1.52 -2.43
C SER A 271 -14.07 -2.68 -1.60
N ASP A 272 -12.77 -2.64 -1.24
CA ASP A 272 -12.12 -3.63 -0.39
C ASP A 272 -12.14 -3.27 1.11
N LEU A 273 -12.95 -2.29 1.51
CA LEU A 273 -13.18 -1.93 2.91
C LEU A 273 -13.84 -3.10 3.67
N VAL A 274 -13.26 -3.50 4.80
CA VAL A 274 -13.72 -4.63 5.61
C VAL A 274 -14.56 -4.11 6.77
N VAL A 275 -15.87 -4.34 6.70
CA VAL A 275 -16.86 -3.85 7.69
C VAL A 275 -17.90 -4.92 8.01
N PRO A 276 -18.57 -4.87 9.18
CA PRO A 276 -19.65 -5.82 9.49
C PRO A 276 -20.77 -5.78 8.45
N ASP A 277 -21.33 -4.60 8.19
CA ASP A 277 -22.32 -4.29 7.18
C ASP A 277 -22.31 -2.77 6.89
N GLU A 278 -23.05 -2.34 5.86
CA GLU A 278 -23.10 -0.93 5.47
C GLU A 278 -23.87 -0.06 6.49
N TYR A 279 -24.75 -0.65 7.30
CA TYR A 279 -25.50 0.07 8.34
C TYR A 279 -24.58 0.49 9.49
N VAL A 280 -23.73 -0.42 9.97
CA VAL A 280 -22.70 -0.13 10.96
C VAL A 280 -21.73 0.92 10.43
N LEU A 281 -21.37 0.86 9.14
CA LEU A 281 -20.55 1.88 8.50
C LEU A 281 -21.22 3.26 8.58
N LEU A 282 -22.49 3.38 8.20
CA LEU A 282 -23.27 4.61 8.34
C LEU A 282 -23.26 5.14 9.78
N GLN A 283 -23.54 4.28 10.77
CA GLN A 283 -23.55 4.67 12.18
C GLN A 283 -22.18 5.21 12.64
N THR A 284 -21.08 4.58 12.22
CA THR A 284 -19.72 5.03 12.58
C THR A 284 -19.40 6.40 11.98
N VAL A 285 -19.81 6.65 10.74
CA VAL A 285 -19.61 7.94 10.06
C VAL A 285 -20.49 9.03 10.67
N GLU A 286 -21.75 8.75 10.97
CA GLU A 286 -22.63 9.70 11.66
C GLU A 286 -22.07 10.09 13.03
N SER A 287 -21.59 9.12 13.80
CA SER A 287 -20.97 9.36 15.11
C SER A 287 -19.72 10.24 14.98
N TRP A 288 -18.88 9.96 13.98
CA TRP A 288 -17.68 10.75 13.71
C TRP A 288 -17.99 12.19 13.32
N ILE A 289 -18.98 12.42 12.44
CA ILE A 289 -19.42 13.76 12.03
C ILE A 289 -19.90 14.56 13.25
N LYS A 290 -20.70 13.93 14.11
CA LYS A 290 -21.22 14.56 15.34
C LYS A 290 -20.11 14.93 16.31
N GLU A 291 -19.12 14.06 16.48
CA GLU A 291 -17.99 14.28 17.36
C GLU A 291 -17.08 15.41 16.88
N LYS A 292 -16.86 15.52 15.56
CA LYS A 292 -16.18 16.69 14.95
C LYS A 292 -17.01 17.97 15.05
N GLY A 293 -18.32 17.86 15.21
CA GLY A 293 -19.26 18.97 15.39
C GLY A 293 -19.19 19.99 14.25
N ASN A 294 -19.19 21.28 14.61
CA ASN A 294 -19.14 22.42 13.66
C ASN A 294 -17.86 22.48 12.81
N SER A 295 -16.87 21.63 13.06
CA SER A 295 -15.61 21.59 12.31
C SER A 295 -15.77 20.96 10.91
N THR A 296 -16.92 20.35 10.62
CA THR A 296 -17.21 19.75 9.31
C THR A 296 -18.26 20.59 8.57
N PRO A 297 -17.90 21.21 7.43
CA PRO A 297 -18.87 21.94 6.60
C PRO A 297 -20.00 21.01 6.11
N LEU A 298 -21.19 21.57 5.92
CA LEU A 298 -22.39 20.81 5.52
C LEU A 298 -22.19 20.07 4.19
N ASP A 299 -21.52 20.72 3.23
CA ASP A 299 -21.20 20.10 1.92
C ASP A 299 -20.27 18.89 2.07
N THR A 300 -19.37 18.93 3.04
CA THR A 300 -18.43 17.84 3.31
C THR A 300 -19.13 16.69 4.03
N GLN A 301 -20.06 16.99 4.93
CA GLN A 301 -20.94 15.97 5.54
C GLN A 301 -21.77 15.28 4.45
N HIS A 302 -22.34 16.06 3.53
CA HIS A 302 -23.07 15.54 2.38
C HIS A 302 -22.19 14.62 1.51
N ASP A 303 -20.97 15.03 1.16
CA ASP A 303 -20.03 14.20 0.40
C ASP A 303 -19.72 12.87 1.10
N LEU A 304 -19.40 12.89 2.41
CA LEU A 304 -19.13 11.67 3.17
C LEU A 304 -20.35 10.74 3.22
N LEU A 305 -21.54 11.29 3.51
CA LEU A 305 -22.78 10.50 3.57
C LEU A 305 -23.19 9.94 2.21
N SER A 306 -22.90 10.65 1.11
CA SER A 306 -23.17 10.18 -0.25
C SER A 306 -22.31 8.99 -0.65
N ARG A 307 -21.18 8.73 0.02
CA ARG A 307 -20.30 7.58 -0.24
C ARG A 307 -20.78 6.29 0.43
N ILE A 308 -21.83 6.36 1.25
CA ILE A 308 -22.46 5.20 1.88
C ILE A 308 -23.40 4.51 0.89
N ARG A 309 -23.29 3.19 0.78
CA ARG A 309 -24.06 2.39 -0.18
C ARG A 309 -25.41 2.01 0.40
N PHE A 310 -26.34 2.95 0.51
CA PHE A 310 -27.70 2.70 1.03
C PHE A 310 -28.40 1.47 0.44
N PRO A 311 -28.28 1.14 -0.87
CA PRO A 311 -28.84 -0.10 -1.42
C PRO A 311 -28.33 -1.38 -0.75
N MET A 312 -27.14 -1.36 -0.12
CA MET A 312 -26.55 -2.49 0.61
C MET A 312 -26.99 -2.55 2.08
N ILE A 313 -27.80 -1.61 2.56
CA ILE A 313 -28.38 -1.66 3.90
C ILE A 313 -29.64 -2.56 3.88
N PRO A 314 -29.81 -3.48 4.85
CA PRO A 314 -31.01 -4.31 4.94
C PRO A 314 -32.30 -3.47 5.06
N ALA A 315 -33.37 -3.93 4.44
CA ALA A 315 -34.64 -3.20 4.39
C ALA A 315 -35.23 -2.93 5.80
N GLU A 316 -34.99 -3.82 6.75
CA GLU A 316 -35.39 -3.65 8.15
C GLU A 316 -34.67 -2.45 8.79
N ALA A 317 -33.35 -2.35 8.57
CA ALA A 317 -32.56 -1.24 9.07
C ALA A 317 -32.88 0.08 8.35
N LEU A 318 -33.18 0.04 7.05
CA LEU A 318 -33.60 1.22 6.29
C LEU A 318 -34.88 1.86 6.85
N TYR A 319 -35.86 1.04 7.27
CA TYR A 319 -37.10 1.54 7.86
C TYR A 319 -36.86 2.30 9.17
N ASP A 320 -35.92 1.82 9.98
CA ASP A 320 -35.62 2.43 11.28
C ASP A 320 -34.75 3.70 11.18
N LEU A 321 -34.19 4.02 9.99
CA LEU A 321 -33.29 5.16 9.81
C LEU A 321 -33.95 6.51 10.12
N GLU A 322 -35.23 6.69 9.83
CA GLU A 322 -35.94 7.95 10.12
C GLU A 322 -35.94 8.28 11.63
N PHE A 323 -35.91 7.24 12.48
CA PHE A 323 -35.97 7.38 13.93
C PHE A 323 -34.60 7.32 14.60
N ASN A 324 -33.70 6.47 14.07
CA ASN A 324 -32.40 6.19 14.70
C ASN A 324 -31.27 7.06 14.15
N SER A 325 -31.37 7.50 12.89
CA SER A 325 -30.34 8.36 12.30
C SER A 325 -30.47 9.75 12.85
N SER A 326 -29.37 10.21 13.42
CA SER A 326 -29.33 11.50 14.07
C SER A 326 -29.08 12.66 13.12
N LEU A 327 -28.54 12.36 11.93
CA LEU A 327 -28.28 13.34 10.88
C LEU A 327 -29.41 13.38 9.84
N TYR A 328 -30.41 12.50 9.93
CA TYR A 328 -31.57 12.44 9.04
C TYR A 328 -32.28 13.79 8.91
N SER A 329 -32.56 14.45 10.04
CA SER A 329 -33.26 15.74 10.05
C SER A 329 -32.45 16.86 9.37
N SER A 330 -31.12 16.78 9.46
CA SER A 330 -30.19 17.77 8.88
C SER A 330 -29.96 17.54 7.39
N HIS A 331 -30.03 16.29 6.93
CA HIS A 331 -29.76 15.89 5.54
C HIS A 331 -30.97 15.18 4.89
N LYS A 332 -32.18 15.66 5.20
CA LYS A 332 -33.43 14.99 4.83
C LYS A 332 -33.53 14.61 3.35
N ASN A 333 -33.14 15.52 2.45
CA ASN A 333 -33.23 15.28 1.01
C ASN A 333 -32.30 14.12 0.58
N LEU A 334 -31.05 14.11 1.04
CA LEU A 334 -30.07 13.06 0.72
C LEU A 334 -30.56 11.70 1.22
N TYR A 335 -31.07 11.62 2.46
CA TYR A 335 -31.59 10.36 2.99
C TYR A 335 -32.82 9.90 2.21
N GLN A 336 -33.75 10.80 1.86
CA GLN A 336 -34.97 10.43 1.14
C GLN A 336 -34.68 9.91 -0.27
N GLU A 337 -33.76 10.53 -1.00
CA GLU A 337 -33.34 10.06 -2.32
C GLU A 337 -32.68 8.68 -2.24
N ASN A 338 -31.72 8.52 -1.33
CA ASN A 338 -31.00 7.26 -1.13
C ASN A 338 -31.89 6.14 -0.57
N LEU A 339 -32.87 6.46 0.29
CA LEU A 339 -33.86 5.50 0.80
C LEU A 339 -34.75 4.98 -0.31
N LEU A 340 -35.25 5.88 -1.18
CA LEU A 340 -36.09 5.48 -2.31
C LEU A 340 -35.34 4.53 -3.24
N GLU A 341 -34.08 4.86 -3.55
CA GLU A 341 -33.21 4.01 -4.36
C GLU A 341 -32.96 2.64 -3.70
N ALA A 342 -32.66 2.64 -2.40
CA ALA A 342 -32.40 1.43 -1.65
C ALA A 342 -33.65 0.53 -1.53
N TYR A 343 -34.85 1.10 -1.36
CA TYR A 343 -36.09 0.32 -1.38
C TYR A 343 -36.38 -0.28 -2.75
N GLN A 344 -36.19 0.49 -3.82
CA GLN A 344 -36.33 -0.05 -5.18
C GLN A 344 -35.37 -1.23 -5.41
N PHE A 345 -34.13 -1.10 -4.95
CA PHE A 345 -33.14 -2.16 -5.05
C PHE A 345 -33.53 -3.40 -4.25
N ASN A 346 -33.97 -3.24 -2.99
CA ASN A 346 -34.32 -4.36 -2.10
C ASN A 346 -35.64 -5.09 -2.49
N ILE A 347 -36.57 -4.42 -3.16
CA ILE A 347 -37.90 -4.98 -3.51
C ILE A 347 -37.91 -5.68 -4.88
N LEU A 348 -37.12 -5.20 -5.85
CA LEU A 348 -37.19 -5.68 -7.22
C LEU A 348 -36.55 -7.06 -7.39
N LEU A 349 -37.21 -7.93 -8.17
CA LEU A 349 -36.62 -9.18 -8.65
C LEU A 349 -35.35 -8.90 -9.47
N PHE A 350 -34.31 -9.74 -9.32
CA PHE A 350 -33.03 -9.53 -10.00
C PHE A 350 -33.12 -9.40 -11.53
N SER A 351 -34.05 -10.14 -12.14
CA SER A 351 -34.35 -10.04 -13.58
C SER A 351 -34.81 -8.65 -13.97
N ASN A 352 -35.64 -8.03 -13.13
CA ASN A 352 -36.21 -6.71 -13.35
C ASN A 352 -35.19 -5.60 -13.05
N LEU A 353 -34.27 -5.84 -12.11
CA LEU A 353 -33.13 -4.97 -11.84
C LEU A 353 -32.20 -4.87 -13.05
N LYS A 354 -31.81 -6.00 -13.66
CA LYS A 354 -30.96 -5.99 -14.87
C LYS A 354 -31.59 -5.27 -16.07
N SER A 355 -32.91 -5.26 -16.16
CA SER A 355 -33.63 -4.53 -17.22
C SER A 355 -33.84 -3.04 -16.91
N ASN A 356 -33.56 -2.60 -15.68
CA ASN A 356 -33.74 -1.20 -15.30
C ASN A 356 -32.54 -0.37 -15.77
N PRO A 357 -32.73 0.67 -16.62
CA PRO A 357 -31.63 1.50 -17.09
C PRO A 357 -30.93 2.30 -15.98
N LYS A 358 -31.57 2.47 -14.81
CA LYS A 358 -30.95 3.11 -13.64
C LYS A 358 -30.00 2.18 -12.89
N PHE A 359 -30.15 0.87 -13.06
CA PHE A 359 -29.28 -0.12 -12.44
C PHE A 359 -28.08 -0.40 -13.36
N SER A 360 -26.94 0.19 -13.03
CA SER A 360 -25.67 -0.14 -13.66
C SER A 360 -24.85 -1.01 -12.73
N THR A 361 -24.40 -2.17 -13.22
CA THR A 361 -23.43 -3.01 -12.49
C THR A 361 -22.08 -2.32 -12.30
N GLU A 362 -21.83 -1.22 -13.02
CA GLU A 362 -20.61 -0.43 -12.92
C GLU A 362 -20.71 0.68 -11.87
N ASN A 363 -21.90 0.96 -11.32
CA ASN A 363 -22.06 1.93 -10.24
C ASN A 363 -21.73 1.29 -8.89
N ASP A 364 -20.76 1.88 -8.18
CA ASP A 364 -20.28 1.41 -6.88
C ASP A 364 -21.37 1.37 -5.81
N HIS A 365 -22.43 2.18 -5.92
CA HIS A 365 -23.57 2.20 -4.98
C HIS A 365 -24.31 0.87 -4.91
N TYR A 366 -24.25 0.06 -5.99
CA TYR A 366 -24.89 -1.25 -6.07
C TYR A 366 -23.91 -2.41 -5.89
N GLN A 367 -22.64 -2.13 -5.58
CA GLN A 367 -21.62 -3.14 -5.36
C GLN A 367 -21.41 -3.37 -3.86
N THR A 368 -21.22 -4.62 -3.47
CA THR A 368 -20.91 -4.95 -2.08
C THR A 368 -19.47 -4.60 -1.73
N ARG A 369 -19.23 -4.29 -0.46
CA ARG A 369 -17.90 -4.29 0.15
C ARG A 369 -17.60 -5.66 0.76
N ILE A 370 -16.51 -5.76 1.50
CA ILE A 370 -16.16 -6.97 2.25
C ILE A 370 -16.95 -6.99 3.57
N TYR A 371 -18.16 -7.55 3.53
CA TYR A 371 -19.03 -7.65 4.69
C TYR A 371 -18.71 -8.88 5.55
N THR A 372 -18.53 -8.69 6.86
CA THR A 372 -18.13 -9.76 7.79
C THR A 372 -19.27 -10.28 8.67
N ALA A 373 -20.37 -9.54 8.83
CA ALA A 373 -21.51 -9.98 9.63
C ALA A 373 -22.40 -11.00 8.89
N LYS A 374 -23.12 -11.82 9.65
CA LYS A 374 -24.20 -12.66 9.08
C LYS A 374 -25.36 -11.75 8.65
N PRO A 375 -26.06 -12.07 7.53
CA PRO A 375 -25.96 -13.25 6.67
C PRO A 375 -24.97 -13.10 5.50
N TRP A 376 -24.27 -11.96 5.40
CA TRP A 376 -23.40 -11.62 4.27
C TRP A 376 -22.14 -12.48 4.19
N SER A 377 -21.60 -12.93 5.31
CA SER A 377 -20.43 -13.80 5.32
C SER A 377 -20.81 -15.25 5.64
N THR A 378 -20.40 -16.17 4.77
CA THR A 378 -20.26 -17.58 5.12
C THR A 378 -18.80 -17.94 5.01
N VAL A 379 -18.14 -18.21 6.14
CA VAL A 379 -16.75 -18.68 6.17
C VAL A 379 -16.70 -20.01 5.44
N ILE A 380 -16.06 -20.05 4.27
CA ILE A 380 -15.71 -21.31 3.63
C ILE A 380 -14.45 -21.81 4.34
N THR A 381 -14.54 -23.01 4.90
CA THR A 381 -13.48 -23.68 5.64
C THR A 381 -12.18 -23.64 4.84
N ALA A 382 -11.12 -23.17 5.50
CA ALA A 382 -9.77 -23.21 5.00
C ALA A 382 -9.42 -24.62 4.51
N THR A 383 -9.15 -24.78 3.22
CA THR A 383 -8.35 -25.92 2.76
C THR A 383 -6.93 -25.68 3.25
N ILE A 384 -6.57 -26.31 4.36
CA ILE A 384 -5.17 -26.61 4.63
C ILE A 384 -4.78 -27.57 3.50
N THR A 385 -4.16 -27.08 2.44
CA THR A 385 -3.43 -27.96 1.53
C THR A 385 -2.15 -28.34 2.25
N PRO A 386 -1.99 -29.59 2.74
CA PRO A 386 -0.66 -30.04 3.09
C PRO A 386 0.08 -30.13 1.75
N LEU A 387 1.05 -29.26 1.53
CA LEU A 387 2.11 -29.57 0.60
C LEU A 387 2.82 -30.77 1.22
N LEU A 388 2.59 -31.94 0.63
CA LEU A 388 3.40 -33.13 0.85
C LEU A 388 4.79 -32.80 0.31
N ASP A 389 5.61 -32.15 1.12
CA ASP A 389 7.04 -32.02 0.87
C ASP A 389 7.71 -33.19 1.58
N TYR A 390 8.12 -34.19 0.79
CA TYR A 390 9.08 -35.15 1.28
C TYR A 390 10.39 -34.38 1.44
N TRP A 391 10.96 -34.45 2.64
CA TRP A 391 12.23 -33.89 3.10
C TRP A 391 12.13 -32.48 3.73
N TYR A 392 12.20 -32.51 5.07
CA TYR A 392 12.29 -31.41 6.04
C TYR A 392 10.99 -30.91 6.67
N ASP A 393 10.88 -31.20 7.96
CA ASP A 393 9.83 -30.86 8.90
C ASP A 393 9.84 -29.35 9.19
N ASN A 394 9.07 -28.57 8.42
CA ASN A 394 8.76 -27.16 8.73
C ASN A 394 7.33 -26.84 8.28
N HIS A 395 6.39 -26.86 9.21
CA HIS A 395 4.98 -26.52 8.97
C HIS A 395 4.77 -25.00 8.85
N TYR A 396 4.97 -24.43 7.66
CA TYR A 396 4.40 -23.12 7.31
C TYR A 396 3.06 -23.32 6.59
N GLY A 397 1.97 -23.26 7.34
CA GLY A 397 0.63 -23.24 6.77
C GLY A 397 0.23 -21.81 6.38
N GLN A 398 0.42 -21.42 5.11
CA GLN A 398 -0.32 -20.28 4.55
C GLN A 398 -1.79 -20.69 4.45
N ILE A 399 -2.67 -19.95 5.14
CA ILE A 399 -4.11 -20.16 5.02
C ILE A 399 -4.60 -19.21 3.93
N GLN A 400 -4.82 -19.74 2.72
CA GLN A 400 -5.67 -19.09 1.73
C GLN A 400 -7.13 -19.31 2.15
N THR A 401 -7.78 -18.24 2.61
CA THR A 401 -9.23 -18.24 2.82
C THR A 401 -9.91 -17.55 1.64
N GLN A 402 -10.99 -18.14 1.17
CA GLN A 402 -11.86 -17.51 0.18
C GLN A 402 -13.09 -16.98 0.93
N LEU A 403 -13.35 -15.68 0.81
CA LEU A 403 -14.55 -15.07 1.35
C LEU A 403 -15.56 -14.89 0.21
N ASP A 404 -16.70 -15.53 0.37
CA ASP A 404 -17.81 -15.46 -0.57
C ASP A 404 -18.88 -14.50 -0.01
N VAL A 405 -19.02 -13.34 -0.65
CA VAL A 405 -20.01 -12.31 -0.28
C VAL A 405 -21.13 -12.31 -1.33
N PRO A 406 -22.40 -12.50 -0.95
CA PRO A 406 -23.51 -12.42 -1.91
C PRO A 406 -23.61 -11.01 -2.48
N ILE A 407 -24.03 -10.89 -3.74
CA ILE A 407 -24.21 -9.60 -4.43
C ILE A 407 -25.33 -8.77 -3.77
N HIS A 408 -26.22 -9.40 -3.01
CA HIS A 408 -27.31 -8.75 -2.29
C HIS A 408 -27.68 -9.56 -1.03
N TYR A 409 -28.12 -8.88 0.02
CA TYR A 409 -28.66 -9.44 1.27
C TYR A 409 -29.78 -10.48 1.11
N SER A 410 -30.59 -10.36 0.05
CA SER A 410 -31.80 -11.16 -0.11
C SER A 410 -31.44 -12.62 -0.38
N LEU A 411 -32.18 -13.54 0.25
CA LEU A 411 -32.05 -14.98 0.02
C LEU A 411 -32.16 -15.37 -1.46
N MET A 412 -32.81 -14.53 -2.28
CA MET A 412 -32.92 -14.70 -3.73
C MET A 412 -31.58 -14.62 -4.46
N PHE A 413 -30.57 -14.01 -3.85
CA PHE A 413 -29.24 -13.79 -4.43
C PHE A 413 -28.16 -14.68 -3.81
N LYS A 414 -28.56 -15.66 -2.98
CA LYS A 414 -27.64 -16.57 -2.28
C LYS A 414 -26.64 -17.26 -3.19
N ASN A 415 -27.00 -17.50 -4.46
CA ASN A 415 -26.16 -18.18 -5.46
C ASN A 415 -25.29 -17.21 -6.28
N ASN A 416 -25.57 -15.91 -6.24
CA ASN A 416 -24.83 -14.88 -6.96
C ASN A 416 -23.85 -14.23 -5.98
N ARG A 417 -22.60 -14.68 -5.99
CA ARG A 417 -21.58 -14.27 -5.01
C ARG A 417 -20.35 -13.67 -5.69
N ILE A 418 -19.74 -12.71 -5.00
CA ILE A 418 -18.43 -12.16 -5.31
C ILE A 418 -17.42 -12.90 -4.43
N ARG A 419 -16.37 -13.44 -5.07
CA ARG A 419 -15.29 -14.13 -4.39
C ARG A 419 -14.15 -13.17 -4.10
N TRP A 420 -13.72 -13.15 -2.85
CA TRP A 420 -12.54 -12.42 -2.40
C TRP A 420 -11.45 -13.41 -1.99
N GLY A 421 -10.25 -13.26 -2.56
CA GLY A 421 -9.07 -14.00 -2.11
C GLY A 421 -8.47 -13.32 -0.89
N VAL A 422 -8.35 -14.05 0.22
CA VAL A 422 -7.77 -13.55 1.47
C VAL A 422 -6.60 -14.45 1.85
N ASN A 423 -5.41 -13.86 1.99
CA ASN A 423 -4.27 -14.55 2.59
C ASN A 423 -4.29 -14.23 4.09
N ILE A 424 -4.11 -15.20 4.99
CA ILE A 424 -3.98 -14.96 6.43
C ILE A 424 -2.65 -15.53 6.90
N GLU A 425 -1.81 -14.68 7.48
CA GLU A 425 -0.62 -15.12 8.22
C GLU A 425 -0.95 -15.25 9.71
N LYS A 426 -0.35 -16.24 10.38
CA LYS A 426 -0.48 -16.43 11.82
C LYS A 426 0.71 -15.80 12.52
N PRO A 427 0.53 -14.98 13.57
CA PRO A 427 1.64 -14.59 14.42
C PRO A 427 2.18 -15.78 15.20
N THR A 428 3.49 -15.99 15.15
CA THR A 428 4.21 -16.94 15.98
C THR A 428 4.30 -16.45 17.42
N ARG A 429 3.24 -16.68 18.21
CA ARG A 429 3.24 -17.10 19.64
C ARG A 429 1.88 -16.80 20.28
N MET A 430 1.44 -17.77 21.08
CA MET A 430 0.29 -17.84 21.97
C MET A 430 -0.25 -16.50 22.52
N PHE A 431 -0.97 -15.75 21.70
CA PHE A 431 -1.98 -14.79 22.11
C PHE A 431 -3.14 -14.91 21.12
N LYS A 432 -4.38 -14.67 21.60
CA LYS A 432 -5.65 -14.78 20.87
C LYS A 432 -5.54 -14.39 19.39
N PRO A 433 -6.28 -15.03 18.47
CA PRO A 433 -6.10 -14.86 17.03
C PRO A 433 -6.13 -13.38 16.67
N ARG A 434 -4.94 -12.83 16.42
CA ARG A 434 -4.72 -11.58 15.73
C ARG A 434 -4.90 -11.89 14.25
N LEU A 435 -5.79 -11.17 13.58
CA LEU A 435 -5.80 -11.06 12.12
C LEU A 435 -4.59 -10.21 11.73
N GLU A 436 -3.41 -10.84 11.77
CA GLU A 436 -2.17 -10.24 11.32
C GLU A 436 -1.91 -10.81 9.92
N VAL A 437 -2.58 -10.23 8.93
CA VAL A 437 -2.38 -10.63 7.53
C VAL A 437 -1.15 -9.90 7.01
N GLN A 438 -0.07 -10.65 6.78
CA GLN A 438 1.02 -10.17 5.94
C GLN A 438 0.55 -10.18 4.48
N LEU A 439 0.77 -9.03 3.85
CA LEU A 439 0.22 -8.64 2.56
C LEU A 439 1.00 -9.30 1.42
N ILE A 440 0.29 -9.95 0.49
CA ILE A 440 0.71 -10.04 -0.91
C ILE A 440 -0.09 -8.99 -1.69
N PRO A 441 0.54 -8.15 -2.53
CA PRO A 441 -0.17 -7.16 -3.33
C PRO A 441 -1.00 -7.87 -4.41
N CYS A 442 -2.25 -8.20 -4.10
CA CYS A 442 -3.25 -8.38 -5.15
C CYS A 442 -3.85 -7.01 -5.44
N GLY A 443 -3.41 -6.44 -6.57
CA GLY A 443 -4.03 -5.27 -7.18
C GLY A 443 -5.46 -5.55 -7.62
N LYS A 444 -6.18 -4.44 -7.82
CA LYS A 444 -7.41 -4.27 -8.61
C LYS A 444 -8.18 -5.56 -8.94
N ALA A 445 -9.30 -5.76 -8.26
CA ALA A 445 -10.33 -6.70 -8.66
C ALA A 445 -10.87 -6.32 -10.06
N VAL A 446 -10.32 -6.93 -11.11
CA VAL A 446 -10.99 -7.00 -12.41
C VAL A 446 -11.97 -8.15 -12.33
N SER A 447 -13.27 -7.82 -12.43
CA SER A 447 -14.36 -8.77 -12.63
C SER A 447 -14.04 -9.71 -13.80
N ARG A 448 -13.67 -10.96 -13.51
CA ARG A 448 -13.64 -12.02 -14.52
C ARG A 448 -15.06 -12.58 -14.64
N ARG A 449 -15.78 -12.17 -15.68
CA ARG A 449 -16.93 -12.93 -16.19
C ARG A 449 -16.42 -14.28 -16.67
N THR A 450 -17.01 -15.37 -16.18
CA THR A 450 -16.85 -16.69 -16.80
C THR A 450 -17.43 -16.65 -18.22
N PRO A 451 -16.69 -17.08 -19.25
CA PRO A 451 -17.27 -17.26 -20.58
C PRO A 451 -18.30 -18.40 -20.55
N PRO A 452 -19.37 -18.34 -21.37
CA PRO A 452 -20.33 -19.42 -21.46
C PRO A 452 -19.68 -20.67 -22.07
N GLU A 453 -20.05 -21.85 -21.56
CA GLU A 453 -19.64 -23.16 -22.11
C GLU A 453 -20.03 -23.28 -23.59
N PRO A 454 -19.20 -23.93 -24.42
CA PRO A 454 -19.57 -24.25 -25.78
C PRO A 454 -20.68 -25.31 -25.79
N THR A 455 -21.86 -24.91 -26.27
CA THR A 455 -22.93 -25.83 -26.65
C THR A 455 -22.44 -26.73 -27.78
N HIS A 456 -22.38 -28.04 -27.54
CA HIS A 456 -22.22 -29.03 -28.60
C HIS A 456 -23.42 -28.97 -29.57
N PRO A 457 -23.20 -28.89 -30.89
CA PRO A 457 -24.28 -29.04 -31.84
C PRO A 457 -24.68 -30.52 -31.92
N VAL A 458 -25.94 -30.79 -31.57
CA VAL A 458 -26.62 -32.02 -31.98
C VAL A 458 -27.13 -31.79 -33.39
N SER A 459 -26.49 -32.46 -34.36
CA SER A 459 -27.09 -32.91 -35.62
C SER A 459 -26.19 -33.96 -36.25
#